data_AF-A0A344UCV8-F1
#
_entry.id   AF-A0A344UCV8-F1
#
_cell.length_a   1.000
_cell.length_b   1.000
_cell.length_c   1.000
_cell.angle_alpha   90.00
_cell.angle_beta   90.00
_cell.angle_gamma   90.00
#
_symmetry.space_group_name_H-M   'P 1'
#
loop_
_entity.id
_entity.type
_entity.pdbx_description
1 polymer ?
#
loop_
_entity_poly.entity_id
_entity_poly.type
_entity_poly.pdbx_seq_one_letter_code
_entity_poly.pdbx_strand_id
1 'polypeptide(L)'
;MTINPLASLAIKSALYLLPLLGVGYAGYHTGQSLADQGHQVAMAALQAQHAAELKQRAEDNAHILTATSAEQKRLADLAHQVGWQLLQTRGELARSQAQLKERIADATRNDGAAFTGLGPDSLRLYRAALGYAESDSGVPSAHAGDAAKTDAPRATREGLPPADLLNHAADYGRWCQELETRLDSYIQLYQGAAHG
;
A
#
# COMPACT_ATOMS: atom_id res chain seq x y z
N MET A 1 -83.04 9.05 77.86
CA MET A 1 -82.30 10.06 77.07
C MET A 1 -82.25 9.55 75.64
N THR A 2 -83.20 9.97 74.80
CA THR A 2 -83.44 9.44 73.46
C THR A 2 -82.50 10.09 72.46
N ILE A 3 -81.55 9.33 71.92
CA ILE A 3 -80.65 9.80 70.86
C ILE A 3 -81.49 9.95 69.58
N ASN A 4 -81.50 11.16 69.01
CA ASN A 4 -82.24 11.46 67.79
C ASN A 4 -81.85 10.50 66.64
N PRO A 5 -82.83 9.98 65.87
CA PRO A 5 -82.57 8.98 64.83
C PRO A 5 -81.63 9.50 63.73
N LEU A 6 -81.62 10.81 63.49
CA LEU A 6 -80.70 11.49 62.57
C LEU A 6 -79.23 11.45 63.04
N ALA A 7 -78.98 11.56 64.34
CA ALA A 7 -77.63 11.50 64.91
C ALA A 7 -77.06 10.07 64.85
N SER A 8 -77.91 9.05 65.06
CA SER A 8 -77.53 7.63 64.94
C SER A 8 -77.18 7.25 63.49
N LEU A 9 -77.88 7.80 62.50
CA LEU A 9 -77.60 7.56 61.09
C LEU A 9 -76.28 8.21 60.64
N ALA A 10 -76.01 9.44 61.11
CA ALA A 10 -74.79 10.19 60.80
C ALA A 10 -73.52 9.55 61.40
N ILE A 11 -73.63 8.99 62.62
CA ILE A 11 -72.51 8.28 63.25
C ILE A 11 -72.20 6.98 62.50
N LYS A 12 -73.23 6.25 62.04
CA LYS A 12 -73.03 5.03 61.24
C LYS A 12 -72.39 5.31 59.89
N SER A 13 -72.83 6.34 59.16
CA SER A 13 -72.23 6.71 57.88
C SER A 13 -70.78 7.21 58.03
N ALA A 14 -70.47 7.97 59.09
CA ALA A 14 -69.11 8.36 59.41
C ALA A 14 -68.21 7.15 59.73
N LEU A 15 -68.75 6.13 60.42
CA LEU A 15 -68.03 4.89 60.74
C LEU A 15 -67.67 4.05 59.49
N TYR A 16 -68.50 4.10 58.44
CA TYR A 16 -68.21 3.40 57.18
C TYR A 16 -67.32 4.22 56.22
N LEU A 17 -67.35 5.55 56.27
CA LEU A 17 -66.52 6.41 55.41
C LEU A 17 -65.03 6.45 55.82
N LEU A 18 -64.75 6.39 57.13
CA LEU A 18 -63.38 6.37 57.67
C LEU A 18 -62.51 5.20 57.17
N PRO A 19 -62.95 3.93 57.22
CA PRO A 19 -62.16 2.81 56.71
C PRO A 19 -62.01 2.87 55.18
N LEU A 20 -63.00 3.41 54.46
CA LEU A 20 -62.95 3.57 53.01
C LEU A 20 -61.88 4.59 52.58
N LEU A 21 -61.77 5.70 53.31
CA LEU A 21 -60.69 6.68 53.14
C LEU A 21 -59.31 6.12 53.52
N GLY A 22 -59.22 5.35 54.61
CA GLY A 22 -57.98 4.71 55.03
C GLY A 22 -57.45 3.68 54.03
N VAL A 23 -58.33 2.83 53.49
CA VAL A 23 -57.99 1.87 52.44
C VAL A 23 -57.60 2.58 51.14
N GLY A 24 -58.30 3.67 50.78
CA GLY A 24 -57.95 4.49 49.61
C GLY A 24 -56.56 5.15 49.73
N TYR A 25 -56.23 5.73 50.90
CA TYR A 25 -54.94 6.36 51.14
C TYR A 25 -53.79 5.34 51.15
N ALA A 26 -53.96 4.22 51.86
CA ALA A 26 -52.96 3.16 51.91
C ALA A 26 -52.72 2.56 50.52
N GLY A 27 -53.79 2.31 49.74
CA GLY A 27 -53.71 1.81 48.37
C GLY A 27 -53.05 2.80 47.40
N TYR A 28 -53.31 4.10 47.54
CA TYR A 28 -52.67 5.14 46.73
C TYR A 28 -51.16 5.22 46.99
N HIS A 29 -50.74 5.16 48.25
CA HIS A 29 -49.34 5.29 48.64
C HIS A 29 -48.52 4.02 48.33
N THR A 30 -49.11 2.85 48.54
CA THR A 30 -48.48 1.57 48.13
C THR A 30 -48.42 1.45 46.61
N GLY A 31 -49.49 1.85 45.90
CA GLY A 31 -49.54 1.87 44.44
C GLY A 31 -48.48 2.76 43.80
N GLN A 32 -48.25 3.97 44.32
CA GLN A 32 -47.18 4.85 43.81
C GLN A 32 -45.78 4.25 44.02
N SER A 33 -45.50 3.69 45.20
CA SER A 33 -44.18 3.10 45.49
C SER A 33 -43.86 1.89 44.60
N LEU A 34 -44.86 1.09 44.26
CA LEU A 34 -44.74 -0.03 43.32
C LEU A 34 -44.54 0.46 41.87
N ALA A 35 -45.21 1.55 41.48
CA ALA A 35 -45.03 2.17 40.16
C ALA A 35 -43.63 2.80 40.00
N ASP A 36 -43.13 3.50 41.02
CA ASP A 36 -41.81 4.14 41.00
C ASP A 36 -40.68 3.12 40.94
N GLN A 37 -40.78 2.01 41.68
CA GLN A 37 -39.81 0.91 41.61
C GLN A 37 -39.79 0.26 40.22
N GLY A 38 -40.97 0.03 39.63
CA GLY A 38 -41.09 -0.50 38.27
C GLY A 38 -40.45 0.43 37.22
N HIS A 39 -40.64 1.74 37.35
CA HIS A 39 -40.02 2.72 36.46
C HIS A 39 -38.51 2.80 36.61
N GLN A 40 -37.97 2.79 37.83
CA GLN A 40 -36.53 2.83 38.05
C GLN A 40 -35.83 1.56 37.51
N VAL A 41 -36.44 0.38 37.72
CA VAL A 41 -35.91 -0.87 37.17
C VAL A 41 -35.97 -0.87 35.65
N ALA A 42 -37.07 -0.38 35.06
CA ALA A 42 -37.20 -0.27 33.60
C ALA A 42 -36.16 0.69 33.00
N MET A 43 -35.93 1.85 33.63
CA MET A 43 -34.93 2.82 33.18
C MET A 43 -33.50 2.30 33.34
N ALA A 44 -33.19 1.65 34.47
CA ALA A 44 -31.89 1.03 34.69
C ALA A 44 -31.62 -0.10 33.69
N ALA A 45 -32.63 -0.93 33.38
CA ALA A 45 -32.53 -1.96 32.36
C ALA A 45 -32.32 -1.37 30.96
N LEU A 46 -33.03 -0.29 30.61
CA LEU A 46 -32.86 0.42 29.33
C LEU A 46 -31.44 1.01 29.21
N GLN A 47 -30.94 1.65 30.27
CA GLN A 47 -29.58 2.20 30.31
C GLN A 47 -28.52 1.10 30.22
N ALA A 48 -28.69 -0.01 30.93
CA ALA A 48 -27.79 -1.15 30.85
C ALA A 48 -27.77 -1.78 29.45
N GLN A 49 -28.94 -1.91 28.80
CA GLN A 49 -29.03 -2.36 27.41
C GLN A 49 -28.33 -1.39 26.46
N HIS A 50 -28.56 -0.09 26.60
CA HIS A 50 -27.91 0.91 25.75
C HIS A 50 -26.39 0.94 25.94
N ALA A 51 -25.91 0.83 27.19
CA ALA A 51 -24.49 0.74 27.49
C ALA A 51 -23.86 -0.54 26.92
N ALA A 52 -24.56 -1.67 27.01
CA ALA A 52 -24.12 -2.93 26.40
C ALA A 52 -24.07 -2.81 24.87
N GLU A 53 -25.07 -2.17 24.26
CA GLU A 53 -25.13 -1.97 22.81
C GLU A 53 -23.99 -1.04 22.32
N LEU A 54 -23.73 0.06 23.03
CA LEU A 54 -22.60 0.95 22.72
C LEU A 54 -21.26 0.22 22.83
N LYS A 55 -21.09 -0.60 23.88
CA LYS A 55 -19.88 -1.39 24.07
C LYS A 55 -19.70 -2.40 22.93
N GLN A 56 -20.76 -3.12 22.58
CA GLN A 56 -20.75 -4.07 21.48
C GLN A 56 -20.39 -3.39 20.16
N ARG A 57 -21.02 -2.25 19.84
CA ARG A 57 -20.69 -1.46 18.65
C ARG A 57 -19.25 -0.96 18.65
N ALA A 58 -18.70 -0.57 19.81
CA ALA A 58 -17.32 -0.15 19.93
C ALA A 58 -16.34 -1.31 19.68
N GLU A 59 -16.65 -2.51 20.19
CA GLU A 59 -15.88 -3.73 19.95
C GLU A 59 -15.94 -4.14 18.47
N ASP A 60 -17.12 -4.16 17.86
CA ASP A 60 -17.30 -4.46 16.44
C ASP A 60 -16.52 -3.48 15.56
N ASN A 61 -16.63 -2.17 15.85
CA ASN A 61 -15.88 -1.14 15.15
C ASN A 61 -14.38 -1.30 15.33
N ALA A 62 -13.91 -1.63 16.55
CA ALA A 62 -12.49 -1.86 16.81
C ALA A 62 -11.97 -3.07 16.02
N HIS A 63 -12.76 -4.14 15.91
CA HIS A 63 -12.41 -5.31 15.09
C HIS A 63 -12.29 -4.95 13.60
N ILE A 64 -13.25 -4.20 13.05
CA ILE A 64 -13.20 -3.74 11.66
C ILE A 64 -12.01 -2.81 11.44
N LEU A 65 -11.75 -1.87 12.36
CA LEU A 65 -10.61 -0.95 12.26
C LEU A 65 -9.27 -1.71 12.29
N THR A 66 -9.17 -2.71 13.15
CA THR A 66 -7.94 -3.50 13.29
C THR A 66 -7.67 -4.31 12.02
N ALA A 67 -8.69 -5.00 11.49
CA ALA A 67 -8.54 -5.77 10.25
C ALA A 67 -8.20 -4.88 9.04
N THR A 68 -8.88 -3.74 8.89
CA THR A 68 -8.60 -2.80 7.80
C THR A 68 -7.23 -2.14 7.93
N SER A 69 -6.81 -1.78 9.15
CA SER A 69 -5.49 -1.19 9.39
C SER A 69 -4.34 -2.19 9.16
N ALA A 70 -4.55 -3.47 9.49
CA ALA A 70 -3.56 -4.51 9.25
C ALA A 70 -3.32 -4.70 7.75
N GLU A 71 -4.37 -4.74 6.92
CA GLU A 71 -4.21 -4.87 5.47
C GLU A 71 -3.59 -3.62 4.85
N GLN A 72 -4.00 -2.42 5.28
CA GLN A 72 -3.35 -1.18 4.82
C GLN A 72 -1.86 -1.16 5.16
N LYS A 73 -1.48 -1.59 6.38
CA LYS A 73 -0.09 -1.66 6.80
C LYS A 73 0.68 -2.68 5.97
N ARG A 74 0.11 -3.87 5.72
CA ARG A 74 0.72 -4.90 4.88
C ARG A 74 1.02 -4.39 3.47
N LEU A 75 0.04 -3.73 2.84
CA LEU A 75 0.20 -3.16 1.49
C LEU A 75 1.21 -2.00 1.47
N ALA A 76 1.24 -1.17 2.51
CA ALA A 76 2.22 -0.10 2.65
C ALA A 76 3.65 -0.65 2.81
N ASP A 77 3.82 -1.68 3.64
CA ASP A 77 5.12 -2.35 3.84
C ASP A 77 5.62 -3.00 2.55
N LEU A 78 4.72 -3.67 1.79
CA LEU A 78 5.02 -4.21 0.46
C LEU A 78 5.47 -3.11 -0.50
N ALA A 79 4.72 -2.01 -0.58
CA ALA A 79 5.04 -0.89 -1.46
C ALA A 79 6.39 -0.25 -1.10
N HIS A 80 6.69 -0.11 0.20
CA HIS A 80 7.99 0.38 0.66
C HIS A 80 9.12 -0.57 0.30
N GLN A 81 8.94 -1.87 0.47
CA GLN A 81 9.96 -2.86 0.13
C GLN A 81 10.30 -2.84 -1.36
N VAL A 82 9.28 -2.93 -2.22
CA VAL A 82 9.48 -2.89 -3.68
C VAL A 82 10.06 -1.55 -4.13
N GLY A 83 9.59 -0.44 -3.53
CA GLY A 83 10.11 0.89 -3.81
C GLY A 83 11.60 1.03 -3.47
N TRP A 84 12.04 0.47 -2.34
CA TRP A 84 13.46 0.45 -1.96
C TRP A 84 14.30 -0.38 -2.91
N GLN A 85 13.85 -1.57 -3.29
CA GLN A 85 14.55 -2.44 -4.24
C GLN A 85 14.68 -1.75 -5.60
N LEU A 86 13.60 -1.16 -6.11
CA LEU A 86 13.60 -0.39 -7.35
C LEU A 86 14.63 0.75 -7.31
N LEU A 87 14.73 1.48 -6.20
CA LEU A 87 15.69 2.57 -6.06
C LEU A 87 17.14 2.06 -6.07
N GLN A 88 17.42 0.94 -5.39
CA GLN A 88 18.74 0.31 -5.39
C GLN A 88 19.14 -0.16 -6.79
N THR A 89 18.27 -0.90 -7.48
CA THR A 89 18.52 -1.38 -8.85
C THR A 89 18.76 -0.22 -9.81
N ARG A 90 17.98 0.87 -9.72
CA ARG A 90 18.23 2.08 -10.52
C ARG A 90 19.60 2.71 -10.24
N GLY A 91 20.03 2.73 -8.99
CA GLY A 91 21.34 3.24 -8.60
C GLY A 91 22.50 2.38 -9.10
N GLU A 92 22.33 1.05 -9.12
CA GLU A 92 23.29 0.13 -9.74
C GLU A 92 23.35 0.31 -11.25
N LEU A 93 22.18 0.43 -11.88
CA LEU A 93 22.06 0.64 -13.31
C LEU A 93 22.75 1.94 -13.76
N ALA A 94 22.49 3.04 -13.05
CA ALA A 94 23.11 4.33 -13.33
C ALA A 94 24.64 4.26 -13.22
N ARG A 95 25.17 3.54 -12.22
CA ARG A 95 26.62 3.33 -12.06
C ARG A 95 27.22 2.53 -13.21
N SER A 96 26.58 1.41 -13.58
CA SER A 96 27.02 0.58 -14.70
C SER A 96 27.02 1.36 -16.01
N GLN A 97 25.98 2.17 -16.25
CA GLN A 97 25.87 3.01 -17.44
C GLN A 97 26.93 4.12 -17.49
N ALA A 98 27.27 4.73 -16.34
CA ALA A 98 28.36 5.71 -16.27
C ALA A 98 29.71 5.06 -16.63
N GLN A 99 30.02 3.89 -16.06
CA GLN A 99 31.24 3.14 -16.35
C GLN A 99 31.34 2.75 -17.84
N LEU A 100 30.21 2.33 -18.44
CA LEU A 100 30.16 1.99 -19.85
C LEU A 100 30.47 3.21 -20.74
N LYS A 101 29.86 4.37 -20.43
CA LYS A 101 30.08 5.61 -21.19
C LYS A 101 31.51 6.14 -21.08
N GLU A 102 32.13 6.05 -19.92
CA GLU A 102 33.54 6.43 -19.73
C GLU A 102 34.48 5.62 -20.64
N ARG A 103 34.19 4.33 -20.85
CA ARG A 103 35.02 3.43 -21.66
C ARG A 103 34.90 3.64 -23.17
N ILE A 104 33.90 4.40 -23.65
CA ILE A 104 33.68 4.62 -25.10
C ILE A 104 34.89 5.31 -25.74
N ALA A 105 35.41 6.36 -25.10
CA ALA A 105 36.54 7.11 -25.63
C ALA A 105 37.81 6.24 -25.72
N ASP A 106 38.03 5.36 -24.75
CA ASP A 106 39.21 4.49 -24.74
C ASP A 106 39.08 3.32 -25.73
N ALA A 107 37.88 2.72 -25.86
CA ALA A 107 37.64 1.68 -26.86
C ALA A 107 37.86 2.20 -28.30
N THR A 108 37.30 3.37 -28.61
CA THR A 108 37.48 4.01 -29.93
C THR A 108 38.92 4.43 -30.19
N ARG A 109 39.65 4.88 -29.17
CA ARG A 109 41.08 5.21 -29.26
C ARG A 109 41.94 3.97 -29.49
N ASN A 110 41.67 2.87 -28.79
CA ASN A 110 42.41 1.62 -28.88
C ASN A 110 42.27 0.96 -30.26
N ASP A 111 41.07 1.00 -30.83
CA ASP A 111 40.83 0.50 -32.18
C ASP A 111 41.63 1.33 -33.20
N GLY A 112 41.67 2.66 -33.02
CA GLY A 112 42.45 3.57 -33.85
C GLY A 112 41.86 3.82 -35.24
N ALA A 113 42.51 4.69 -36.01
CA ALA A 113 41.99 5.19 -37.29
C ALA A 113 42.00 4.17 -38.44
N ALA A 114 42.54 2.96 -38.23
CA ALA A 114 42.58 1.91 -39.24
C ALA A 114 41.20 1.28 -39.48
N PHE A 115 40.27 1.40 -38.52
CA PHE A 115 38.91 0.91 -38.65
C PHE A 115 37.96 2.02 -39.09
N THR A 116 37.21 1.78 -40.16
CA THR A 116 36.17 2.68 -40.69
C THR A 116 34.80 2.46 -40.04
N GLY A 117 34.75 1.68 -38.95
CA GLY A 117 33.55 1.29 -38.20
C GLY A 117 33.94 0.83 -36.78
N LEU A 118 33.13 -0.02 -36.14
CA LEU A 118 33.47 -0.58 -34.82
C LEU A 118 34.68 -1.51 -34.95
N GLY A 119 35.81 -1.15 -34.34
CA GLY A 119 36.94 -2.06 -34.16
C GLY A 119 36.66 -3.06 -33.03
N PRO A 120 37.59 -4.00 -32.74
CA PRO A 120 37.34 -5.11 -31.82
C PRO A 120 37.03 -4.68 -30.37
N ASP A 121 37.69 -3.64 -29.86
CA ASP A 121 37.40 -3.13 -28.51
C ASP A 121 36.06 -2.39 -28.47
N SER A 122 35.76 -1.59 -29.49
CA SER A 122 34.43 -0.97 -29.64
C SER A 122 33.34 -2.03 -29.81
N LEU A 123 33.58 -3.12 -30.53
CA LEU A 123 32.59 -4.19 -30.72
C LEU A 123 32.29 -4.93 -29.42
N ARG A 124 33.31 -5.19 -28.59
CA ARG A 124 33.11 -5.73 -27.23
C ARG A 124 32.26 -4.79 -26.38
N LEU A 125 32.56 -3.49 -26.42
CA LEU A 125 31.79 -2.50 -25.65
C LEU A 125 30.36 -2.35 -26.17
N TYR A 126 30.14 -2.43 -27.48
CA TYR A 126 28.81 -2.44 -28.10
C TYR A 126 27.98 -3.63 -27.61
N ARG A 127 28.58 -4.83 -27.52
CA ARG A 127 27.91 -6.02 -26.97
C ARG A 127 27.56 -5.84 -25.49
N ALA A 128 28.49 -5.30 -24.70
CA ALA A 128 28.25 -4.99 -23.29
C ALA A 128 27.09 -4.00 -23.11
N ALA A 129 27.03 -2.97 -23.96
CA ALA A 129 25.97 -1.98 -23.97
C ALA A 129 24.57 -2.58 -24.19
N LEU A 130 24.51 -3.66 -24.96
CA LEU A 130 23.27 -4.41 -25.22
C LEU A 130 22.99 -5.52 -24.19
N GLY A 131 23.83 -5.66 -23.16
CA GLY A 131 23.67 -6.66 -22.10
C GLY A 131 24.29 -8.04 -22.40
N TYR A 132 25.08 -8.17 -23.47
CA TYR A 132 25.82 -9.40 -23.77
C TYR A 132 27.19 -9.42 -23.09
N ALA A 133 27.71 -10.62 -22.84
CA ALA A 133 29.06 -10.78 -22.29
C ALA A 133 30.15 -10.20 -23.23
N GLU A 134 31.13 -9.51 -22.64
CA GLU A 134 32.29 -8.94 -23.36
C GLU A 134 33.29 -10.00 -23.82
N SER A 135 33.38 -11.12 -23.11
CA SER A 135 34.29 -12.22 -23.41
C SER A 135 33.55 -13.33 -24.14
N ASP A 136 33.21 -13.09 -25.39
CA ASP A 136 32.78 -14.17 -26.29
C ASP A 136 33.99 -14.57 -27.14
N SER A 137 34.36 -15.85 -27.11
CA SER A 137 35.53 -16.42 -27.80
C SER A 137 35.50 -16.27 -29.34
N GLY A 138 34.40 -15.73 -29.89
CA GLY A 138 34.24 -15.41 -31.30
C GLY A 138 34.74 -14.02 -31.72
N VAL A 139 35.23 -13.18 -30.80
CA VAL A 139 35.81 -11.85 -31.13
C VAL A 139 37.34 -11.92 -30.97
N PRO A 140 38.11 -12.00 -32.08
CA PRO A 140 39.57 -12.02 -32.02
C PRO A 140 40.15 -10.76 -31.37
N SER A 141 41.28 -10.90 -30.68
CA SER A 141 42.08 -9.76 -30.20
C SER A 141 42.62 -8.96 -31.38
N ALA A 142 42.48 -7.64 -31.36
CA ALA A 142 42.92 -6.77 -32.45
C ALA A 142 44.44 -6.84 -32.68
N HIS A 143 44.88 -7.31 -33.84
CA HIS A 143 46.18 -6.95 -34.38
C HIS A 143 46.01 -5.88 -35.47
N ALA A 144 46.96 -4.95 -35.59
CA ALA A 144 46.92 -3.87 -36.59
C ALA A 144 46.79 -4.38 -38.04
N GLY A 145 47.01 -5.67 -38.30
CA GLY A 145 46.82 -6.33 -39.58
C GLY A 145 45.40 -6.84 -39.88
N ASP A 146 44.48 -6.79 -38.91
CA ASP A 146 43.11 -7.33 -39.05
C ASP A 146 42.10 -6.29 -39.55
N ALA A 147 42.51 -5.03 -39.73
CA ALA A 147 41.71 -4.02 -40.39
C ALA A 147 41.44 -4.47 -41.84
N ALA A 148 40.16 -4.67 -42.18
CA ALA A 148 39.73 -5.17 -43.47
C ALA A 148 40.44 -4.43 -44.61
N LYS A 149 41.21 -5.18 -45.42
CA LYS A 149 41.87 -4.66 -46.61
C LYS A 149 40.79 -4.31 -47.66
N THR A 150 40.28 -3.09 -47.62
CA THR A 150 39.32 -2.61 -48.62
C THR A 150 40.06 -1.99 -49.80
N ASP A 151 40.38 -2.79 -50.81
CA ASP A 151 40.96 -2.33 -52.09
C ASP A 151 39.91 -1.65 -52.99
N ALA A 152 39.11 -0.72 -52.44
CA ALA A 152 38.09 0.02 -53.19
C ALA A 152 38.30 1.53 -53.03
N PRO A 153 38.54 2.29 -54.13
CA PRO A 153 38.57 3.74 -54.07
C PRO A 153 37.12 4.22 -53.99
N ARG A 154 36.67 4.62 -52.80
CA ARG A 154 35.34 5.19 -52.64
C ARG A 154 35.40 6.42 -51.75
N ALA A 155 34.93 7.53 -52.32
CA ALA A 155 34.69 8.79 -51.64
C ALA A 155 34.07 8.56 -50.26
N THR A 156 34.67 9.21 -49.27
CA THR A 156 34.20 9.38 -47.89
C THR A 156 32.73 9.82 -47.89
N ARG A 157 31.83 8.85 -47.83
CA ARG A 157 30.61 8.99 -47.04
C ARG A 157 30.98 8.40 -45.69
N GLU A 158 31.48 9.25 -44.80
CA GLU A 158 31.75 8.87 -43.40
C GLU A 158 30.51 8.14 -42.88
N GLY A 159 30.68 6.87 -42.49
CA GLY A 159 29.66 6.18 -41.71
C GLY A 159 29.45 6.89 -40.37
N LEU A 160 28.42 6.50 -39.61
CA LEU A 160 28.25 7.01 -38.26
C LEU A 160 29.55 6.73 -37.46
N PRO A 161 30.07 7.72 -36.73
CA PRO A 161 31.31 7.54 -36.01
C PRO A 161 31.13 6.46 -34.92
N PRO A 162 32.16 5.63 -34.64
CA PRO A 162 32.06 4.53 -33.69
C PRO A 162 31.57 4.96 -32.30
N ALA A 163 31.98 6.13 -31.83
CA ALA A 163 31.53 6.68 -30.56
C ALA A 163 30.01 6.95 -30.53
N ASP A 164 29.41 7.41 -31.64
CA ASP A 164 27.97 7.67 -31.70
C ASP A 164 27.18 6.36 -31.71
N LEU A 165 27.68 5.32 -32.39
CA LEU A 165 27.08 3.98 -32.37
C LEU A 165 27.10 3.39 -30.95
N LEU A 166 28.21 3.56 -30.24
CA LEU A 166 28.35 3.11 -28.86
C LEU A 166 27.45 3.88 -27.89
N ASN A 167 27.39 5.21 -28.04
CA ASN A 167 26.49 6.05 -27.23
C ASN A 167 25.02 5.67 -27.46
N HIS A 168 24.63 5.44 -28.71
CA HIS A 168 23.29 4.97 -29.05
C HIS A 168 22.99 3.61 -28.42
N ALA A 169 23.90 2.64 -28.55
CA ALA A 169 23.73 1.32 -27.95
C ALA A 169 23.62 1.38 -26.42
N ALA A 170 24.44 2.22 -25.78
CA ALA A 170 24.39 2.43 -24.33
C ALA A 170 23.05 3.07 -23.90
N ASP A 171 22.57 4.08 -24.62
CA ASP A 171 21.30 4.73 -24.32
C ASP A 171 20.10 3.80 -24.56
N TYR A 172 20.14 2.99 -25.62
CA TYR A 172 19.11 1.98 -25.89
C TYR A 172 19.11 0.87 -24.84
N GLY A 173 20.27 0.31 -24.50
CA GLY A 173 20.42 -0.70 -23.46
C GLY A 173 19.92 -0.21 -22.11
N ARG A 174 20.23 1.05 -21.75
CA ARG A 174 19.69 1.71 -20.56
C ARG A 174 18.16 1.72 -20.56
N TRP A 175 17.56 2.13 -21.67
CA TRP A 175 16.09 2.18 -21.78
C TRP A 175 15.46 0.80 -21.59
N CYS A 176 16.03 -0.25 -22.19
CA CYS A 176 15.57 -1.63 -22.01
C CYS A 176 15.63 -2.06 -20.53
N GLN A 177 16.75 -1.80 -19.86
CA GLN A 177 16.94 -2.18 -18.45
C GLN A 177 16.03 -1.39 -17.51
N GLU A 178 15.80 -0.09 -17.77
CA GLU A 178 14.85 0.72 -17.01
C GLU A 178 13.40 0.24 -17.16
N LEU A 179 13.04 -0.20 -18.38
CA LEU A 179 11.73 -0.78 -18.67
C LEU A 179 11.54 -2.11 -17.93
N GLU A 180 12.51 -3.01 -18.03
CA GLU A 180 12.52 -4.30 -17.31
C GLU A 180 12.38 -4.10 -15.80
N THR A 181 13.22 -3.24 -15.21
CA THR A 181 13.17 -2.95 -13.77
C THR A 181 11.80 -2.43 -13.34
N ARG A 182 11.16 -1.58 -14.17
CA ARG A 182 9.81 -1.06 -13.89
C ARG A 182 8.75 -2.16 -13.98
N LEU A 183 8.84 -3.03 -14.98
CA LEU A 183 7.91 -4.15 -15.15
C LEU A 183 8.03 -5.16 -14.01
N ASP A 184 9.24 -5.50 -13.61
CA ASP A 184 9.48 -6.42 -12.49
C ASP A 184 8.93 -5.87 -11.18
N SER A 185 9.15 -4.58 -10.91
CA SER A 185 8.59 -3.90 -9.74
C SER A 185 7.05 -3.93 -9.75
N TYR A 186 6.45 -3.71 -10.93
CA TYR A 186 5.01 -3.78 -11.10
C TYR A 186 4.47 -5.19 -10.84
N ILE A 187 5.11 -6.21 -11.43
CA ILE A 187 4.75 -7.63 -11.23
C ILE A 187 4.83 -7.99 -9.74
N GLN A 188 5.90 -7.60 -9.05
CA GLN A 188 6.07 -7.87 -7.62
C GLN A 188 4.98 -7.22 -6.76
N LEU A 189 4.60 -5.97 -7.06
CA LEU A 189 3.50 -5.30 -6.36
C LEU A 189 2.17 -6.06 -6.54
N TYR A 190 1.86 -6.49 -7.77
CA TYR A 190 0.61 -7.19 -8.05
C TYR A 190 0.57 -8.60 -7.46
N GLN A 191 1.66 -9.36 -7.59
CA GLN A 191 1.76 -10.71 -7.01
C GLN A 191 1.75 -10.65 -5.48
N GLY A 192 2.47 -9.71 -4.87
CA GLY A 192 2.48 -9.51 -3.42
C GLY A 192 1.12 -9.04 -2.86
N ALA A 193 0.35 -8.27 -3.65
CA ALA A 193 -1.02 -7.90 -3.29
C ALA A 193 -1.99 -9.09 -3.42
N ALA A 194 -1.83 -9.96 -4.44
CA ALA A 194 -2.73 -11.07 -4.74
C ALA A 194 -2.58 -12.31 -3.84
N HIS A 195 -1.43 -12.47 -3.17
CA HIS A 195 -1.16 -13.60 -2.26
C HIS A 195 -1.33 -13.26 -0.77
N GLY A 196 -1.98 -12.14 -0.45
CA GLY A 196 -2.30 -11.69 0.91
C GLY A 196 -3.66 -12.13 1.40
#